data_AF-A0A9X0CFF3-F1
#
_entry.id   AF-A0A9X0CFF3-F1
#
_cell.length_a   1.000
_cell.length_b   1.000
_cell.length_c   1.000
_cell.angle_alpha   90.00
_cell.angle_beta   90.00
_cell.angle_gamma   90.00
#
_symmetry.space_group_name_H-M   'P 1'
#
loop_
_entity.id
_entity.type
_entity.pdbx_description
1 polymer ?
#
loop_
_entity_poly.entity_id
_entity_poly.type
_entity_poly.pdbx_seq_one_letter_code
_entity_poly.pdbx_strand_id
1 'polypeptide(L)'
;MWELKRSREVLSSQGKPGKGATSDKVPSHWSSMPSDEQYKRVALTAMSSEYKEVEMLFKRTMKKNVTINSIERVQNPFMWEKYQR
;
A
#
# COMPACT_ATOMS: atom_id res chain seq x y z
N MET A 1 -3.61 10.45 34.20
CA MET A 1 -2.32 11.08 33.83
C MET A 1 -1.30 9.96 33.80
N TRP A 2 -0.90 9.52 32.60
CA TRP A 2 0.04 8.42 32.44
C TRP A 2 1.44 9.04 32.34
N GLU A 3 2.23 8.94 33.41
CA GLU A 3 3.60 9.44 33.42
C GLU A 3 4.54 8.48 32.66
N LEU A 4 5.17 9.05 31.63
CA LEU A 4 6.27 8.50 30.87
C LEU A 4 7.46 8.22 31.80
N LYS A 5 7.95 6.98 31.79
CA LYS A 5 9.37 6.72 32.02
C LYS A 5 9.83 5.52 31.22
N ARG A 6 10.44 5.79 30.06
CA ARG A 6 11.40 4.86 29.48
C ARG A 6 12.54 5.64 28.85
N SER A 7 13.69 5.52 29.51
CA SER A 7 14.95 6.19 29.27
C SER A 7 15.43 6.03 27.82
N ARG A 8 15.96 7.12 27.26
CA ARG A 8 16.76 7.11 26.03
C ARG A 8 18.07 6.39 26.32
N GLU A 9 18.32 5.28 25.63
CA GLU A 9 19.67 4.84 25.33
C GLU A 9 19.92 5.04 23.84
N VAL A 10 20.89 5.88 23.53
CA VAL A 10 21.39 6.15 22.18
C VAL A 10 22.43 5.09 21.87
N LEU A 11 22.10 4.13 21.01
CA LEU A 11 23.09 3.26 20.38
C LEU A 11 23.19 3.62 18.91
N SER A 12 24.26 4.37 18.62
CA SER A 12 24.81 4.51 17.28
C SER A 12 25.33 3.16 16.82
N SER A 13 24.80 2.64 15.71
CA SER A 13 25.48 1.60 14.94
C SER A 13 25.28 1.87 13.45
N GLN A 14 26.36 2.34 12.84
CA GLN A 14 26.53 2.49 11.40
C GLN A 14 26.44 1.10 10.74
N GLY A 15 25.31 0.82 10.10
CA GLY A 15 25.03 -0.42 9.36
C GLY A 15 24.92 -0.14 7.86
N LYS A 16 25.69 -0.88 7.07
CA LYS A 16 25.80 -0.87 5.60
C LYS A 16 24.43 -0.89 4.89
N PRO A 17 24.31 -0.39 3.64
CA PRO A 17 23.10 -0.58 2.86
C PRO A 17 23.03 -2.05 2.43
N GLY A 18 22.35 -2.86 3.24
CA GLY A 18 21.89 -4.18 2.82
C GLY A 18 20.91 -3.98 1.68
N LYS A 19 21.30 -4.39 0.47
CA LYS A 19 20.39 -4.51 -0.68
C LYS A 19 19.15 -5.27 -0.21
N GLY A 20 18.02 -4.58 -0.16
CA GLY A 20 16.73 -5.17 0.18
C GLY A 20 16.45 -6.34 -0.74
N ALA A 21 16.27 -7.51 -0.14
CA ALA A 21 15.95 -8.74 -0.82
C ALA A 21 14.62 -8.59 -1.57
N THR A 22 14.72 -8.65 -2.90
CA THR A 22 13.70 -9.11 -3.86
C THR A 22 12.30 -8.54 -3.69
N SER A 23 12.16 -7.29 -4.11
CA SER A 23 10.91 -6.66 -4.57
C SER A 23 10.35 -7.27 -5.88
N ASP A 24 10.75 -8.48 -6.24
CA ASP A 24 10.46 -9.08 -7.56
C ASP A 24 9.12 -9.84 -7.62
N LYS A 25 8.43 -9.99 -6.48
CA LYS A 25 7.18 -10.77 -6.39
C LYS A 25 5.90 -9.92 -6.36
N VAL A 26 6.01 -8.60 -6.22
CA VAL A 26 4.87 -7.68 -6.20
C VAL A 26 4.91 -6.76 -7.43
N PRO A 27 3.76 -6.23 -7.88
CA PRO A 27 3.73 -5.36 -9.05
C PRO A 27 4.61 -4.12 -8.88
N SER A 28 5.35 -3.75 -9.93
CA SER A 28 6.31 -2.63 -9.91
C SER A 28 5.69 -1.25 -9.67
N HIS A 29 4.39 -1.09 -9.97
CA HIS A 29 3.65 0.15 -9.74
C HIS A 29 3.12 0.29 -8.31
N TRP A 30 3.36 -0.70 -7.42
CA TRP A 30 2.99 -0.58 -6.02
C TRP A 30 3.88 0.43 -5.31
N SER A 31 3.27 1.22 -4.43
CA SER A 31 3.99 2.14 -3.57
C SER A 31 4.82 1.38 -2.54
N SER A 32 5.97 1.95 -2.17
CA SER A 32 6.79 1.41 -1.10
C SER A 32 5.99 1.24 0.20
N MET A 33 6.24 0.11 0.86
CA MET A 33 5.63 -0.29 2.12
C MET A 33 6.75 -0.67 3.09
N PRO A 34 6.74 -0.14 4.32
CA PRO A 34 7.73 -0.53 5.33
C PRO A 34 7.48 -1.97 5.80
N SER A 35 8.54 -2.65 6.26
CA SER A 35 8.51 -4.09 6.52
C SER A 35 7.64 -4.52 7.71
N ASP A 36 7.20 -3.57 8.53
CA ASP A 36 6.30 -3.74 9.67
C ASP A 36 4.81 -3.64 9.28
N GLU A 37 4.49 -3.12 8.09
CA GLU A 37 3.12 -3.07 7.57
C GLU A 37 2.76 -4.37 6.82
N GLN A 38 1.62 -4.98 7.19
CA GLN A 38 1.11 -6.19 6.51
C GLN A 38 0.32 -5.87 5.23
N TYR A 39 -0.30 -4.69 5.18
CA TYR A 39 -1.01 -4.19 4.01
C TYR A 39 -1.10 -2.67 4.06
N LYS A 40 -1.31 -2.06 2.89
CA LYS A 40 -1.50 -0.62 2.73
C LYS A 40 -2.63 -0.33 1.77
N ARG A 41 -3.38 0.74 2.04
CA ARG A 41 -4.37 1.30 1.12
C ARG A 41 -3.77 2.55 0.49
N VAL A 42 -3.69 2.58 -0.84
CA VAL A 42 -3.15 3.71 -1.59
C VAL A 42 -4.31 4.37 -2.32
N ALA A 43 -4.68 5.58 -1.90
CA ALA A 43 -5.70 6.35 -2.59
C ALA A 43 -5.25 6.69 -4.01
N LEU A 44 -6.11 6.40 -4.98
CA LEU A 44 -5.89 6.73 -6.38
C LEU A 44 -6.44 8.12 -6.67
N THR A 45 -5.63 8.95 -7.29
CA THR A 45 -6.06 10.26 -7.78
C THR A 45 -7.03 10.07 -8.95
N ALA A 46 -8.13 10.84 -8.99
CA ALA A 46 -9.11 10.79 -10.08
C ALA A 46 -8.53 11.02 -11.50
N MET A 47 -7.34 11.62 -11.58
CA MET A 47 -6.63 11.85 -12.82
C MET A 47 -5.83 10.64 -13.33
N SER A 48 -5.55 9.65 -12.47
CA SER A 48 -4.75 8.48 -12.85
C SER A 48 -5.49 7.59 -13.85
N SER A 49 -4.74 6.93 -14.72
CA SER A 49 -5.30 5.97 -15.69
C SER A 49 -6.03 4.83 -14.97
N GLU A 50 -5.43 4.30 -13.91
CA GLU A 50 -5.98 3.23 -13.08
C GLU A 50 -7.32 3.62 -12.44
N TYR A 51 -7.43 4.84 -11.90
CA TYR A 51 -8.71 5.32 -11.35
C TYR A 51 -9.79 5.34 -12.43
N LYS A 52 -9.48 5.94 -13.60
CA LYS A 52 -10.43 6.08 -14.70
C LYS A 52 -10.89 4.74 -15.25
N GLU A 53 -9.97 3.77 -15.33
CA GLU A 53 -10.29 2.41 -15.77
C GLU A 53 -11.27 1.74 -14.79
N VAL A 54 -10.95 1.74 -13.49
CA VAL A 54 -11.82 1.13 -12.46
C VAL A 54 -13.17 1.86 -12.39
N GLU A 55 -13.18 3.19 -12.44
CA GLU A 55 -14.40 4.00 -12.50
C GLU A 55 -15.27 3.62 -13.70
N MET A 56 -14.68 3.49 -14.89
CA MET A 56 -15.39 3.10 -16.11
C MET A 56 -16.01 1.71 -15.96
N LEU A 57 -15.23 0.73 -15.50
CA LEU A 57 -15.69 -0.65 -15.31
C LEU A 57 -16.84 -0.72 -14.28
N PHE A 58 -16.72 0.03 -13.19
CA PHE A 58 -17.74 0.15 -12.17
C PHE A 58 -19.03 0.77 -12.72
N LYS A 59 -18.94 1.95 -13.35
CA LYS A 59 -20.10 2.66 -13.91
C LYS A 59 -20.79 1.89 -15.02
N ARG A 60 -20.04 1.11 -15.83
CA ARG A 60 -20.59 0.27 -16.89
C ARG A 60 -21.59 -0.77 -16.38
N THR A 61 -21.38 -1.29 -15.17
CA THR A 61 -22.22 -2.35 -14.60
C THR A 61 -23.23 -1.85 -13.58
N MET A 62 -23.07 -0.60 -13.09
CA MET A 62 -24.00 0.01 -12.16
C MET A 62 -25.25 0.55 -12.86
N LYS A 63 -26.42 0.00 -12.49
CA LYS A 63 -27.73 0.40 -13.04
C LYS A 63 -28.25 1.74 -12.50
N LYS A 64 -27.65 2.25 -11.42
CA LYS A 64 -28.06 3.48 -10.72
C LYS A 64 -26.96 4.52 -10.85
N ASN A 65 -27.35 5.79 -10.85
CA ASN A 65 -26.38 6.88 -10.78
C ASN A 65 -25.80 6.93 -9.36
N VAL A 66 -24.49 6.72 -9.24
CA VAL A 66 -23.76 6.67 -7.97
C VAL A 66 -22.55 7.58 -8.07
N THR A 67 -22.31 8.36 -7.02
CA THR A 67 -21.09 9.16 -6.87
C THR A 67 -20.03 8.34 -6.16
N ILE A 68 -18.84 8.22 -6.77
CA ILE A 68 -17.68 7.56 -6.18
C ILE A 68 -16.95 8.58 -5.29
N ASN A 69 -16.79 8.26 -4.00
CA ASN A 69 -16.08 9.14 -3.06
C ASN A 69 -14.56 8.98 -3.15
N SER A 70 -14.08 7.73 -3.28
CA SER A 70 -12.67 7.41 -3.43
C SER A 70 -12.50 6.01 -4.01
N ILE A 71 -11.36 5.79 -4.66
CA ILE A 71 -10.89 4.47 -5.07
C ILE A 71 -9.51 4.29 -4.46
N GLU A 72 -9.28 3.15 -3.81
CA GLU A 72 -8.02 2.88 -3.14
C GLU A 72 -7.50 1.51 -3.55
N ARG A 73 -6.25 1.47 -3.99
CA ARG A 73 -5.56 0.21 -4.27
C ARG A 73 -5.13 -0.44 -2.97
N VAL A 74 -5.53 -1.68 -2.77
CA VAL A 74 -5.06 -2.52 -1.66
C VAL A 74 -3.76 -3.19 -2.08
N GLN A 75 -2.69 -2.88 -1.37
CA GLN A 75 -1.39 -3.54 -1.51
C GLN A 75 -1.24 -4.50 -0.34
N ASN A 76 -1.37 -5.80 -0.60
CA ASN A 76 -1.18 -6.85 0.40
C ASN A 76 -0.22 -7.90 -0.16
N PRO A 77 1.09 -7.83 0.14
CA PRO A 77 2.09 -8.75 -0.39
C PRO A 77 1.81 -10.21 -0.05
N PHE A 78 1.32 -10.49 1.16
CA PHE A 78 1.02 -11.85 1.61
C PHE A 78 -0.11 -12.49 0.79
N MET A 79 -1.22 -11.78 0.62
CA MET A 79 -2.33 -12.24 -0.20
C MET A 79 -1.94 -12.32 -1.69
N TRP A 80 -1.14 -11.38 -2.18
CA TRP A 80 -0.66 -11.38 -3.55
C TRP A 80 0.23 -12.59 -3.85
N GLU A 81 1.21 -12.89 -2.99
CA GLU A 81 2.04 -14.09 -3.16
C GLU A 81 1.20 -15.36 -3.16
N LYS A 82 0.18 -15.44 -2.29
CA LYS A 82 -0.71 -16.60 -2.24
C LYS A 82 -1.61 -16.73 -3.47
N TYR A 83 -2.05 -15.60 -4.05
CA TYR A 83 -2.86 -15.57 -5.27
C TYR A 83 -2.06 -15.94 -6.53
N GLN A 84 -0.76 -15.63 -6.56
CA GLN A 84 0.12 -15.89 -7.71
C GLN A 84 0.66 -17.33 -7.79
N ARG A 85 0.39 -18.18 -6.79
CA ARG A 85 0.78 -19.60 -6.78
C ARG A 85 -0.29 -20.45 -7.42
#